data_AF-A0A812PMM5-F1
#
_entry.id   AF-A0A812PMM5-F1
#
_cell.length_a   1.000
_cell.length_b   1.000
_cell.length_c   1.000
_cell.angle_alpha   90.00
_cell.angle_beta   90.00
_cell.angle_gamma   90.00
#
_symmetry.space_group_name_H-M   'P 1'
#
loop_
_entity.id
_entity.type
_entity.pdbx_description
1 polymer ?
#
loop_
_entity_poly.entity_id
_entity_poly.type
_entity_poly.pdbx_seq_one_letter_code
_entity_poly.pdbx_strand_id
1 'polypeptide(L)'
;MALTGVYNGRYFDHLCLTNLIPRFVYRALREDEDTLAGLRARDPCANRSIMEALEEGSVSNQYLHTTVSPFVALYYAEAFGRNSKRQIVEIDLQGFSGQVVDVSNSQACHRHGVKHGTKAYNFAVKHQVVMLSGYIHPSRLGKKVLATSDLHGLPKGSSCDDFVSTLPYSVQRELNNWRPGPPGATCRKPEVYGSQPQSVCSDDAAQDAVLKQAAEDLHKDIASMQAKIVKLQARKTLLDSISRPILERAEREARRKEEERQRKLEEERLEQERLASVKRKREEEERQEEARREEQRRKRQRREAEESRGTRISAQSCNVQDHVLENFDRQALHVALGNSSYIMLWDYAKGQSWKGIPQELFNKLNGRGYRQSHAVLAALCPDSHQTYYVQFKDGSSQWSGPGSFTEAVQDSGRRSFVAFGPRGSWFVAWEGGAWRHNGLPRSLQNMLNSNRHRSVAFLSISGIDHHMDDDFDRIDCDFDRDVDDAAWFVRWADEKHPAWKLSNAPQSLSDKIQEVQERGGKVRSVEFGRYENWVLRYSD
;
A
#
# COMPACT_ATOMS: atom_id res chain seq x y z
N MET A 1 24.18 -26.71 -3.71
CA MET A 1 24.20 -26.49 -2.25
C MET A 1 23.11 -25.47 -1.92
N ALA A 2 21.95 -25.93 -1.50
CA ALA A 2 20.82 -25.08 -1.10
C ALA A 2 20.39 -25.54 0.30
N LEU A 3 20.50 -24.64 1.27
CA LEU A 3 20.06 -24.87 2.65
C LEU A 3 18.57 -24.47 2.76
N THR A 4 17.68 -25.42 2.58
CA THR A 4 16.27 -25.29 2.95
C THR A 4 16.12 -25.61 4.43
N GLY A 5 16.14 -24.58 5.27
CA GLY A 5 15.83 -24.69 6.70
C GLY A 5 14.33 -24.85 6.91
N VAL A 6 13.87 -26.11 6.97
CA VAL A 6 12.52 -26.46 7.41
C VAL A 6 12.42 -26.16 8.91
N TYR A 7 11.61 -25.16 9.26
CA TYR A 7 11.21 -24.87 10.64
C TYR A 7 10.30 -26.00 11.13
N ASN A 8 10.89 -27.03 11.73
CA ASN A 8 10.15 -28.04 12.46
C ASN A 8 9.60 -27.40 13.74
N GLY A 9 8.29 -27.15 13.76
CA GLY A 9 7.52 -26.87 14.97
C GLY A 9 7.64 -28.05 15.93
N ARG A 10 8.66 -28.03 16.78
CA ARG A 10 8.72 -28.87 17.97
C ARG A 10 7.64 -28.35 18.92
N TYR A 11 6.48 -29.00 18.87
CA TYR A 11 5.52 -29.02 19.95
C TYR A 11 6.25 -29.40 21.25
N PHE A 12 6.19 -28.50 22.22
CA PHE A 12 6.58 -28.76 23.60
C PHE A 12 5.54 -29.71 24.20
N ASP A 13 5.71 -31.01 23.96
CA ASP A 13 5.00 -32.05 24.70
C ASP A 13 5.90 -32.64 25.79
N HIS A 14 5.29 -32.86 26.95
CA HIS A 14 5.81 -33.55 28.15
C HIS A 14 6.68 -32.74 29.13
N LEU A 15 6.07 -31.73 29.75
CA LEU A 15 6.21 -31.57 31.20
C LEU A 15 4.81 -31.38 31.80
N CYS A 16 4.37 -32.33 32.62
CA CYS A 16 3.21 -32.22 33.51
C CYS A 16 3.49 -31.16 34.59
N LEU A 17 3.59 -29.90 34.17
CA LEU A 17 3.71 -28.77 35.08
C LEU A 17 2.33 -28.49 35.66
N THR A 18 2.34 -28.45 36.98
CA THR A 18 1.23 -28.18 37.89
C THR A 18 0.42 -26.95 37.49
N ASN A 19 -0.82 -26.89 38.01
CA ASN A 19 -1.86 -25.87 37.88
C ASN A 19 -1.40 -24.42 38.08
N LEU A 20 -0.54 -23.91 37.20
CA LEU A 20 0.03 -22.59 37.34
C LEU A 20 -0.75 -21.66 36.42
N ILE A 21 -1.58 -20.83 37.06
CA ILE A 21 -2.17 -19.66 36.41
C ILE A 21 -1.02 -18.85 35.82
N PRO A 22 -1.10 -18.44 34.53
CA PRO A 22 -0.05 -17.63 33.93
C PRO A 22 0.13 -16.35 34.74
N ARG A 23 1.38 -15.96 35.02
CA ARG A 23 1.64 -14.71 35.74
C ARG A 23 1.24 -13.49 34.91
N PHE A 24 1.52 -13.54 33.61
CA PHE A 24 1.23 -12.45 32.68
C PHE A 24 0.28 -12.93 31.59
N VAL A 25 -0.68 -12.08 31.24
CA VAL A 25 -1.53 -12.25 30.06
C VAL A 25 -1.53 -10.96 29.24
N TYR A 26 -1.91 -11.05 27.97
CA TYR A 26 -1.86 -9.97 27.02
C TYR A 26 -3.26 -9.68 26.46
N ARG A 27 -3.54 -8.41 26.20
CA ARG A 27 -4.81 -7.97 25.64
C ARG A 27 -4.62 -6.92 24.57
N ALA A 28 -5.32 -7.09 23.45
CA ALA A 28 -5.55 -6.03 22.48
C ALA A 28 -6.54 -5.02 23.07
N LEU A 29 -6.12 -3.77 23.22
CA LEU A 29 -6.99 -2.70 23.72
C LEU A 29 -8.01 -2.31 22.64
N ARG A 30 -9.24 -2.09 23.07
CA ARG A 30 -10.30 -1.50 22.23
C ARG A 30 -10.26 0.03 22.32
N GLU A 31 -10.90 0.70 21.37
CA GLU A 31 -10.96 2.17 21.33
C GLU A 31 -11.64 2.78 22.57
N ASP A 32 -12.53 2.03 23.23
CA ASP A 32 -13.25 2.43 24.44
C ASP A 32 -12.54 2.05 25.76
N GLU A 33 -11.35 1.45 25.71
CA GLU A 33 -10.62 1.01 26.90
C GLU A 33 -9.50 1.99 27.28
N ASP A 34 -9.55 2.50 28.52
CA ASP A 34 -8.52 3.41 29.06
C ASP A 34 -7.67 2.71 30.13
N THR A 35 -6.39 2.50 29.82
CA THR A 35 -5.43 1.91 30.76
C THR A 35 -5.21 2.74 32.04
N LEU A 36 -5.45 4.05 32.02
CA LEU A 36 -5.35 4.90 33.21
C LEU A 36 -6.54 4.73 34.13
N ALA A 37 -7.72 4.41 33.58
CA ALA A 37 -8.92 4.08 34.35
C ALA A 37 -8.96 2.62 34.81
N GLY A 38 -8.11 1.76 34.25
CA GLY A 38 -8.09 0.31 34.48
C GLY A 38 -9.06 -0.41 33.53
N LEU A 39 -9.01 -1.74 33.54
CA LEU A 39 -9.80 -2.56 32.61
C LEU A 39 -10.90 -3.31 33.36
N ARG A 40 -12.07 -3.41 32.74
CA ARG A 40 -13.20 -4.25 33.20
C ARG A 40 -13.96 -4.81 32.00
N ALA A 41 -14.66 -5.91 32.20
CA ALA A 41 -15.52 -6.46 31.15
C ALA A 41 -16.60 -5.44 30.75
N ARG A 42 -17.11 -5.53 29.51
CA ARG A 42 -18.12 -4.58 29.00
C ARG A 42 -19.41 -4.62 29.82
N ASP A 43 -19.78 -5.81 30.28
CA ASP A 43 -20.90 -6.02 31.18
C ASP A 43 -20.46 -6.94 32.33
N PRO A 44 -19.87 -6.39 33.40
CA PRO A 44 -19.41 -7.17 34.55
C PRO A 44 -20.50 -7.95 35.28
N CYS A 45 -21.77 -7.59 35.05
CA CYS A 45 -22.94 -8.22 35.67
C CYS A 45 -23.56 -9.32 34.80
N ALA A 46 -23.07 -9.54 33.58
CA ALA A 46 -23.55 -10.61 32.73
C ALA A 46 -23.34 -11.98 33.41
N ASN A 47 -24.27 -12.91 33.18
CA ASN A 47 -24.21 -14.25 33.76
C ASN A 47 -24.13 -15.31 32.66
N ARG A 48 -23.15 -15.17 31.76
CA ARG A 48 -22.95 -16.11 30.66
C ARG A 48 -22.07 -17.28 31.09
N SER A 49 -22.35 -18.46 30.56
CA SER A 49 -21.46 -19.59 30.71
C SER A 49 -20.10 -19.33 30.03
N ILE A 50 -19.06 -20.04 30.45
CA ILE A 50 -17.73 -19.99 29.82
C ILE A 50 -17.82 -20.33 28.32
N MET A 51 -18.70 -21.26 27.96
CA MET A 51 -18.90 -21.68 26.57
C MET A 51 -19.53 -20.56 25.74
N GLU A 52 -20.62 -19.94 26.21
CA GLU A 52 -21.27 -18.81 25.52
C GLU A 52 -20.33 -17.60 25.37
N ALA A 53 -19.53 -17.31 26.40
CA ALA A 53 -18.56 -16.22 26.34
C ALA A 53 -17.50 -16.46 25.25
N LEU A 54 -17.04 -17.70 25.08
CA LEU A 54 -16.06 -18.07 24.04
C LEU A 54 -16.64 -18.08 22.62
N GLU A 55 -17.91 -18.49 22.45
CA GLU A 55 -18.55 -18.56 21.13
C GLU A 55 -19.00 -17.19 20.62
N GLU A 56 -19.43 -16.30 21.51
CA GLU A 56 -20.01 -15.01 21.16
C GLU A 56 -19.09 -13.83 21.56
N GLY A 57 -17.81 -13.87 21.19
CA GLY A 57 -16.80 -12.88 21.62
C GLY A 57 -17.10 -11.40 21.29
N SER A 58 -18.07 -11.13 20.41
CA SER A 58 -18.54 -9.78 20.07
C SER A 58 -19.64 -9.25 21.00
N VAL A 59 -20.32 -10.12 21.74
CA VAL A 59 -21.43 -9.76 22.64
C VAL A 59 -20.89 -9.41 24.02
N SER A 60 -21.53 -8.45 24.69
CA SER A 60 -21.16 -8.08 26.06
C SER A 60 -21.27 -9.28 27.00
N ASN A 61 -20.20 -9.53 27.75
CA ASN A 61 -20.11 -10.59 28.73
C ASN A 61 -19.30 -10.11 29.95
N GLN A 62 -19.24 -10.93 31.01
CA GLN A 62 -18.60 -10.61 32.28
C GLN A 62 -17.10 -10.91 32.32
N TYR A 63 -16.53 -11.33 31.20
CA TYR A 63 -15.12 -11.68 31.07
C TYR A 63 -14.37 -10.68 30.19
N LEU A 64 -13.17 -10.32 30.62
CA LEU A 64 -12.15 -9.75 29.76
C LEU A 64 -11.40 -10.90 29.08
N HIS A 65 -11.52 -10.98 27.76
CA HIS A 65 -10.76 -11.94 26.97
C HIS A 65 -9.31 -11.48 26.87
N THR A 66 -8.39 -12.32 27.32
CA THR A 66 -6.94 -12.13 27.23
C THR A 66 -6.30 -13.38 26.65
N THR A 67 -5.01 -13.34 26.36
CA THR A 67 -4.25 -14.48 25.83
C THR A 67 -2.90 -14.56 26.51
N VAL A 68 -2.35 -15.77 26.65
CA VAL A 68 -0.97 -15.93 27.15
C VAL A 68 0.08 -15.57 26.09
N SER A 69 -0.31 -15.41 24.82
CA SER A 69 0.59 -15.11 23.71
C SER A 69 0.52 -13.64 23.28
N PRO A 70 1.62 -12.88 23.36
CA PRO A 70 1.63 -11.49 22.91
C PRO A 70 1.44 -11.36 21.39
N PHE A 71 1.77 -12.42 20.62
CA PHE A 71 1.51 -12.51 19.19
C PHE A 71 0.01 -12.56 18.87
N VAL A 72 -0.75 -13.36 19.63
CA VAL A 72 -2.21 -13.45 19.48
C VAL A 72 -2.87 -12.13 19.85
N ALA A 73 -2.37 -11.45 20.90
CA ALA A 73 -2.86 -10.11 21.26
C ALA A 73 -2.60 -9.10 20.13
N LEU A 74 -1.43 -9.15 19.48
CA LEU A 74 -1.14 -8.29 18.32
C LEU A 74 -2.06 -8.59 17.14
N TYR A 75 -2.33 -9.86 16.86
CA TYR A 75 -3.26 -10.28 15.81
C TYR A 75 -4.65 -9.65 16.00
N TYR A 76 -5.16 -9.64 17.24
CA TYR A 76 -6.45 -9.02 17.54
C TYR A 76 -6.39 -7.49 17.51
N ALA A 77 -5.30 -6.87 17.97
CA ALA A 77 -5.13 -5.42 17.86
C ALA A 77 -5.18 -4.95 16.39
N GLU A 78 -4.60 -5.75 15.50
CA GLU A 78 -4.65 -5.53 14.06
C GLU A 78 -6.06 -5.75 13.48
N ALA A 79 -6.76 -6.82 13.90
CA ALA A 79 -8.11 -7.10 13.43
C ALA A 79 -9.15 -6.05 13.89
N PHE A 80 -8.95 -5.41 15.04
CA PHE A 80 -9.84 -4.39 15.58
C PHE A 80 -9.54 -2.97 15.06
N GLY A 81 -8.28 -2.69 14.71
CA GLY A 81 -7.84 -1.34 14.32
C GLY A 81 -8.34 -0.93 12.93
N ARG A 82 -9.50 -0.26 12.86
CA ARG A 82 -9.93 0.41 11.61
C ARG A 82 -9.47 1.86 11.51
N ASN A 83 -9.24 2.58 12.62
CA ASN A 83 -8.95 4.03 12.55
C ASN A 83 -8.02 4.61 13.62
N SER A 84 -7.56 3.89 14.64
CA SER A 84 -6.58 4.46 15.58
C SER A 84 -5.74 3.40 16.29
N LYS A 85 -4.45 3.73 16.47
CA LYS A 85 -3.37 3.07 17.23
C LYS A 85 -3.67 1.65 17.71
N ARG A 86 -3.03 0.67 17.05
CA ARG A 86 -2.91 -0.71 17.54
C ARG A 86 -2.19 -0.67 18.89
N GLN A 87 -2.86 -1.08 19.96
CA GLN A 87 -2.29 -1.10 21.31
C GLN A 87 -2.51 -2.45 21.97
N ILE A 88 -1.44 -2.98 22.54
CA ILE A 88 -1.46 -4.20 23.37
C ILE A 88 -1.04 -3.78 24.76
N VAL A 89 -1.59 -4.44 25.77
CA VAL A 89 -1.18 -4.30 27.16
C VAL A 89 -0.82 -5.65 27.75
N GLU A 90 0.26 -5.67 28.54
CA GLU A 90 0.66 -6.79 29.40
C GLU A 90 -0.04 -6.62 30.76
N ILE A 91 -0.67 -7.66 31.28
CA ILE A 91 -1.43 -7.64 32.53
C ILE A 91 -0.75 -8.60 33.51
N ASP A 92 -0.26 -8.08 34.63
CA ASP A 92 0.27 -8.89 35.74
C ASP A 92 -0.87 -9.38 36.62
N LEU A 93 -1.10 -10.70 36.61
CA LEU A 93 -2.13 -11.36 37.42
C LEU A 93 -1.70 -11.56 38.87
N GLN A 94 -0.46 -11.24 39.25
CA GLN A 94 -0.02 -11.33 40.64
C GLN A 94 -0.85 -10.37 41.51
N GLY A 95 -1.66 -10.92 42.42
CA GLY A 95 -2.54 -10.12 43.29
C GLY A 95 -3.74 -9.51 42.59
N PHE A 96 -4.14 -10.06 41.43
CA PHE A 96 -5.47 -9.83 40.88
C PHE A 96 -6.52 -10.51 41.77
N SER A 97 -7.52 -9.74 42.23
CA SER A 97 -8.54 -10.22 43.17
C SER A 97 -9.77 -10.83 42.48
N GLY A 98 -9.84 -10.77 41.16
CA GLY A 98 -10.93 -11.33 40.38
C GLY A 98 -10.79 -12.83 40.08
N GLN A 99 -11.75 -13.38 39.35
CA GLN A 99 -11.71 -14.76 38.89
C GLN A 99 -10.86 -14.86 37.62
N VAL A 100 -9.95 -15.83 37.58
CA VAL A 100 -9.17 -16.19 36.40
C VAL A 100 -9.63 -17.55 35.89
N VAL A 101 -10.07 -17.59 34.64
CA VAL A 101 -10.51 -18.81 33.94
C VAL A 101 -9.50 -19.07 32.83
N ASP A 102 -8.58 -19.99 33.07
CA ASP A 102 -7.58 -20.41 32.09
C ASP A 102 -8.16 -21.53 31.20
N VAL A 103 -8.31 -21.25 29.92
CA VAL A 103 -8.75 -22.20 28.88
C VAL A 103 -7.75 -22.21 27.72
N SER A 104 -6.48 -21.88 28.00
CA SER A 104 -5.45 -21.65 27.00
C SER A 104 -4.92 -22.92 26.32
N ASN A 105 -5.21 -24.09 26.90
CA ASN A 105 -4.79 -25.39 26.39
C ASN A 105 -5.86 -26.46 26.63
N SER A 106 -5.70 -27.61 25.97
CA SER A 106 -6.65 -28.71 26.00
C SER A 106 -7.02 -29.18 27.39
N GLN A 107 -6.04 -29.31 28.29
CA GLN A 107 -6.27 -29.73 29.68
C GLN A 107 -7.06 -28.68 30.46
N ALA A 108 -6.70 -27.40 30.27
CA ALA A 108 -7.38 -26.28 30.89
C ALA A 108 -8.84 -26.15 30.44
N CYS A 109 -9.12 -26.33 29.14
CA CYS A 109 -10.48 -26.43 28.60
C CYS A 109 -11.32 -27.51 29.27
N HIS A 110 -10.76 -28.73 29.43
CA HIS A 110 -11.49 -29.84 30.06
C HIS A 110 -11.86 -29.53 31.53
N ARG A 111 -11.00 -28.88 32.30
CA ARG A 111 -11.29 -28.48 33.69
C ARG A 111 -12.49 -27.54 33.81
N HIS A 112 -12.67 -26.68 32.81
CA HIS A 112 -13.77 -25.71 32.77
C HIS A 112 -14.97 -26.19 31.95
N GLY A 113 -15.04 -27.49 31.60
CA GLY A 113 -16.17 -28.08 30.88
C GLY A 113 -16.30 -27.63 29.42
N VAL A 114 -15.24 -27.07 28.82
CA VAL A 114 -15.21 -26.71 27.40
C VAL A 114 -14.98 -27.97 26.57
N LYS A 115 -16.03 -28.44 25.88
CA LYS A 115 -16.05 -29.73 25.17
C LYS A 115 -15.11 -29.72 23.97
N HIS A 116 -14.24 -30.73 23.87
CA HIS A 116 -13.36 -30.94 22.71
C HIS A 116 -14.13 -30.94 21.39
N GLY A 117 -13.57 -30.31 20.36
CA GLY A 117 -14.16 -30.24 19.01
C GLY A 117 -15.22 -29.15 18.81
N THR A 118 -15.65 -28.45 19.87
CA THR A 118 -16.53 -27.28 19.74
C THR A 118 -15.78 -26.07 19.16
N LYS A 119 -16.53 -25.09 18.62
CA LYS A 119 -15.94 -23.81 18.18
C LYS A 119 -15.25 -23.10 19.35
N ALA A 120 -15.88 -23.07 20.53
CA ALA A 120 -15.30 -22.55 21.76
C ALA A 120 -13.95 -23.17 22.10
N TYR A 121 -13.85 -24.50 22.04
CA TYR A 121 -12.62 -25.24 22.32
C TYR A 121 -11.51 -24.88 21.33
N ASN A 122 -11.81 -24.95 20.02
CA ASN A 122 -10.84 -24.66 18.97
C ASN A 122 -10.36 -23.21 19.06
N PHE A 123 -11.26 -22.27 19.35
CA PHE A 123 -10.91 -20.87 19.56
C PHE A 123 -10.01 -20.69 20.80
N ALA A 124 -10.41 -21.27 21.95
CA ALA A 124 -9.70 -21.12 23.20
C ALA A 124 -8.26 -21.66 23.14
N VAL A 125 -8.08 -22.86 22.57
CA VAL A 125 -6.75 -23.48 22.41
C VAL A 125 -5.91 -22.76 21.36
N LYS A 126 -6.47 -22.47 20.18
CA LYS A 126 -5.74 -21.81 19.09
C LYS A 126 -5.26 -20.41 19.48
N HIS A 127 -6.08 -19.67 20.23
CA HIS A 127 -5.76 -18.31 20.66
C HIS A 127 -5.25 -18.23 22.10
N GLN A 128 -5.01 -19.39 22.72
CA GLN A 128 -4.49 -19.54 24.09
C GLN A 128 -5.18 -18.62 25.11
N VAL A 129 -6.51 -18.68 25.13
CA VAL A 129 -7.38 -17.72 25.81
C VAL A 129 -7.35 -17.88 27.33
N VAL A 130 -7.28 -16.75 28.02
CA VAL A 130 -7.51 -16.63 29.48
C VAL A 130 -8.57 -15.56 29.70
N MET A 131 -9.59 -15.89 30.47
CA MET A 131 -10.71 -14.99 30.75
C MET A 131 -10.62 -14.46 32.18
N LEU A 132 -10.76 -13.14 32.34
CA LEU A 132 -10.68 -12.47 33.65
C LEU A 132 -12.04 -11.86 34.00
N SER A 133 -12.58 -12.17 35.17
CA SER A 133 -13.77 -11.50 35.71
C SER A 133 -13.38 -10.67 36.93
N GLY A 134 -13.62 -9.36 36.86
CA GLY A 134 -13.24 -8.39 37.88
C GLY A 134 -12.67 -7.10 37.29
N TYR A 135 -12.17 -6.22 38.16
CA TYR A 135 -11.52 -4.97 37.79
C TYR A 135 -9.99 -5.13 37.82
N ILE A 136 -9.33 -4.73 36.74
CA ILE A 136 -7.88 -4.73 36.61
C ILE A 136 -7.38 -3.32 36.88
N HIS A 137 -6.78 -3.13 38.05
CA HIS A 137 -6.24 -1.84 38.47
C HIS A 137 -5.09 -1.38 37.54
N PRO A 138 -4.96 -0.08 37.21
CA PRO A 138 -3.91 0.45 36.34
C PRO A 138 -2.48 0.03 36.72
N SER A 139 -2.20 -0.14 38.01
CA SER A 139 -0.89 -0.60 38.50
C SER A 139 -0.53 -2.03 38.10
N ARG A 140 -1.49 -2.82 37.59
CA ARG A 140 -1.27 -4.17 37.05
C ARG A 140 -1.05 -4.18 35.53
N LEU A 141 -1.22 -3.05 34.87
CA LEU A 141 -1.01 -2.90 33.44
C LEU A 141 0.45 -2.50 33.19
N GLY A 142 1.20 -3.39 32.56
CA GLY A 142 2.57 -3.13 32.13
C GLY A 142 2.60 -2.01 31.08
N LYS A 143 3.56 -1.08 31.19
CA LYS A 143 3.73 0.07 30.28
C LYS A 143 4.14 -0.30 28.83
N LYS A 144 4.05 -1.56 28.45
CA LYS A 144 4.47 -2.04 27.12
C LYS A 144 3.34 -1.86 26.12
N VAL A 145 3.23 -0.65 25.58
CA VAL A 145 2.35 -0.35 24.45
C VAL A 145 3.17 -0.47 23.17
N LEU A 146 3.01 -1.57 22.46
CA LEU A 146 3.59 -1.71 21.13
C LEU A 146 2.67 -1.02 20.11
N ALA A 147 3.01 0.22 19.75
CA ALA A 147 2.32 0.94 18.68
C ALA A 147 2.84 0.43 17.32
N THR A 148 2.07 -0.39 16.63
CA THR A 148 2.48 -1.00 15.36
C THR A 148 2.02 -0.18 14.17
N SER A 149 2.37 1.11 14.06
CA SER A 149 1.88 2.00 12.98
C SER A 149 2.15 1.49 11.55
N ASP A 150 3.12 0.59 11.36
CA ASP A 150 3.66 0.28 10.03
C ASP A 150 3.24 -1.08 9.48
N LEU A 151 2.37 -1.84 10.17
CA LEU A 151 1.86 -3.10 9.62
C LEU A 151 0.83 -2.80 8.52
N HIS A 152 1.09 -3.26 7.29
CA HIS A 152 0.11 -3.25 6.22
C HIS A 152 -1.03 -4.19 6.63
N GLY A 153 -2.25 -3.65 6.71
CA GLY A 153 -3.39 -4.30 7.37
C GLY A 153 -3.59 -5.78 7.00
N LEU A 154 -4.11 -6.55 7.97
CA LEU A 154 -4.37 -7.97 7.81
C LEU A 154 -5.28 -8.27 6.60
N PRO A 155 -4.87 -9.16 5.67
CA PRO A 155 -5.77 -9.71 4.68
C PRO A 155 -6.98 -10.34 5.36
N LYS A 156 -8.20 -10.01 4.90
CA LYS A 156 -9.42 -10.60 5.47
C LYS A 156 -9.34 -12.13 5.40
N GLY A 157 -9.42 -12.80 6.55
CA GLY A 157 -9.45 -14.25 6.65
C GLY A 157 -8.10 -14.95 6.85
N SER A 158 -6.99 -14.20 6.99
CA SER A 158 -5.69 -14.78 7.38
C SER A 158 -5.75 -15.46 8.74
N SER A 159 -5.04 -16.59 8.92
CA SER A 159 -4.91 -17.19 10.24
C SER A 159 -3.94 -16.42 11.13
N CYS A 160 -3.98 -16.67 12.45
CA CYS A 160 -3.03 -16.10 13.40
C CYS A 160 -1.58 -16.50 13.07
N ASP A 161 -1.37 -17.75 12.64
CA ASP A 161 -0.03 -18.25 12.29
C ASP A 161 0.51 -17.58 11.02
N ASP A 162 -0.36 -17.39 10.01
CA ASP A 162 -0.01 -16.65 8.80
C ASP A 162 0.37 -15.21 9.14
N PHE A 163 -0.40 -14.54 10.00
CA PHE A 163 -0.08 -13.19 10.45
C PHE A 163 1.26 -13.11 11.18
N VAL A 164 1.54 -14.03 12.09
CA VAL A 164 2.82 -14.03 12.82
C VAL A 164 3.99 -14.20 11.86
N SER A 165 3.82 -15.01 10.80
CA SER A 165 4.85 -15.21 9.77
C SER A 165 5.14 -13.97 8.94
N THR A 166 4.18 -13.04 8.82
CA THR A 166 4.36 -11.78 8.06
C THR A 166 4.92 -10.63 8.89
N LEU A 167 5.01 -10.78 10.22
CA LEU A 167 5.54 -9.73 11.08
C LEU A 167 7.02 -9.44 10.78
N PRO A 168 7.45 -8.16 10.78
CA PRO A 168 8.87 -7.81 10.69
C PRO A 168 9.66 -8.50 11.81
N TYR A 169 10.89 -8.95 11.49
CA TYR A 169 11.75 -9.64 12.45
C TYR A 169 12.01 -8.83 13.73
N SER A 170 12.08 -7.49 13.64
CA SER A 170 12.21 -6.59 14.80
C SER A 170 11.03 -6.73 15.77
N VAL A 171 9.81 -6.76 15.25
CA VAL A 171 8.57 -6.94 16.02
C VAL A 171 8.52 -8.34 16.62
N GLN A 172 8.85 -9.37 15.83
CA GLN A 172 8.91 -10.74 16.34
C GLN A 172 9.92 -10.86 17.49
N ARG A 173 11.10 -10.26 17.35
CA ARG A 173 12.13 -10.23 18.40
C ARG A 173 11.65 -9.52 19.65
N GLU A 174 10.96 -8.39 19.52
CA GLU A 174 10.42 -7.66 20.65
C GLU A 174 9.34 -8.46 21.40
N LEU A 175 8.37 -9.03 20.69
CA LEU A 175 7.34 -9.88 21.29
C LEU A 175 7.94 -11.14 21.94
N ASN A 176 8.98 -11.71 21.33
CA ASN A 176 9.73 -12.83 21.92
C ASN A 176 10.50 -12.46 23.19
N ASN A 177 10.77 -11.17 23.44
CA ASN A 177 11.35 -10.69 24.69
C ASN A 177 10.30 -10.51 25.78
N TRP A 178 9.01 -10.49 25.44
CA TRP A 178 7.90 -10.47 26.40
C TRP A 178 7.61 -11.87 26.94
N ARG A 179 8.65 -12.68 27.18
CA ARG A 179 8.45 -14.05 27.62
C ARG A 179 7.67 -14.09 28.93
N PRO A 180 6.74 -15.04 29.08
CA PRO A 180 6.04 -15.23 30.34
C PRO A 180 7.10 -15.46 31.43
N GLY A 181 7.12 -14.59 32.44
CA GLY A 181 7.95 -14.78 33.62
C GLY A 181 7.65 -16.14 34.28
N PRO A 182 8.56 -16.65 35.14
CA PRO A 182 8.36 -17.95 35.78
C PRO A 182 7.00 -18.02 36.47
N PRO A 183 6.32 -19.17 36.42
CA PRO A 183 5.00 -19.33 37.02
C PRO A 183 5.08 -19.11 38.53
N GLY A 184 4.29 -18.16 39.04
CA GLY A 184 4.41 -17.74 40.42
C GLY A 184 3.29 -16.83 40.87
N ALA A 185 2.09 -17.38 41.11
CA ALA A 185 1.08 -16.75 41.96
C ALA A 185 0.11 -17.79 42.52
N THR A 186 0.10 -17.96 43.84
CA THR A 186 -0.96 -18.69 44.57
C THR A 186 -2.02 -17.70 45.04
N CYS A 187 -3.23 -17.74 44.48
CA CYS A 187 -4.34 -16.88 44.92
C CYS A 187 -4.95 -17.36 46.25
N ARG A 188 -5.12 -16.44 47.21
CA ARG A 188 -5.84 -16.64 48.49
C ARG A 188 -7.32 -16.21 48.37
N LYS A 189 -8.23 -16.95 49.00
CA LYS A 189 -9.68 -16.65 49.10
C LYS A 189 -9.96 -15.52 50.14
N PRO A 190 -11.00 -14.67 49.96
CA PRO A 190 -11.39 -13.64 50.94
C PRO A 190 -12.52 -14.07 51.90
N GLU A 191 -12.46 -13.58 53.14
CA GLU A 191 -13.46 -13.68 54.23
C GLU A 191 -14.26 -12.36 54.42
N VAL A 192 -15.45 -12.46 55.04
CA VAL A 192 -16.48 -11.41 55.19
C VAL A 192 -16.66 -11.01 56.66
N TYR A 193 -16.86 -9.72 56.97
CA TYR A 193 -17.23 -9.20 58.31
C TYR A 193 -18.26 -8.06 58.23
N GLY A 194 -19.12 -7.92 59.25
CA GLY A 194 -20.08 -6.81 59.42
C GLY A 194 -20.31 -6.45 60.90
N SER A 195 -20.90 -5.26 61.20
CA SER A 195 -21.64 -4.91 62.45
C SER A 195 -22.15 -3.43 62.50
N GLN A 196 -23.21 -3.18 63.29
CA GLN A 196 -23.98 -1.91 63.56
C GLN A 196 -23.54 -1.18 64.86
N PRO A 197 -24.12 0.01 65.21
CA PRO A 197 -24.19 0.50 66.60
C PRO A 197 -25.55 1.09 67.08
N GLN A 198 -25.70 1.23 68.43
CA GLN A 198 -26.87 1.72 69.18
C GLN A 198 -26.61 3.00 70.03
N SER A 199 -27.73 3.66 70.40
CA SER A 199 -28.03 4.89 71.18
C SER A 199 -27.99 4.72 72.72
N VAL A 200 -27.91 5.80 73.53
CA VAL A 200 -28.62 6.04 74.85
C VAL A 200 -28.53 7.54 75.31
N CYS A 201 -29.58 8.05 75.99
CA CYS A 201 -29.79 9.42 76.57
C CYS A 201 -29.98 9.44 78.12
N SER A 202 -30.06 10.67 78.68
CA SER A 202 -30.87 11.18 79.84
C SER A 202 -30.25 11.15 81.27
N ASP A 203 -30.59 11.96 82.30
CA ASP A 203 -31.65 12.98 82.58
C ASP A 203 -31.27 13.92 83.76
N ASP A 204 -31.97 15.07 83.87
CA ASP A 204 -31.87 16.19 84.83
C ASP A 204 -33.09 16.27 85.79
N ALA A 205 -32.91 16.60 87.09
CA ALA A 205 -33.99 17.10 87.97
C ALA A 205 -33.51 17.74 89.30
N ALA A 206 -32.52 18.65 89.27
CA ALA A 206 -32.08 19.41 90.47
C ALA A 206 -31.87 20.92 90.24
N GLN A 207 -32.37 21.47 89.13
CA GLN A 207 -31.99 22.81 88.63
C GLN A 207 -32.86 23.99 89.10
N ASP A 208 -34.03 23.76 89.69
CA ASP A 208 -35.04 24.83 89.73
C ASP A 208 -34.92 25.84 90.90
N ALA A 209 -34.17 25.52 91.95
CA ALA A 209 -33.96 26.44 93.08
C ALA A 209 -32.77 27.41 92.86
N VAL A 210 -31.79 27.03 92.03
CA VAL A 210 -30.59 27.83 91.72
C VAL A 210 -30.90 28.98 90.74
N LEU A 211 -31.92 28.80 89.89
CA LEU A 211 -32.25 29.73 88.81
C LEU A 211 -32.77 31.10 89.29
N LYS A 212 -33.34 31.19 90.50
CA LYS A 212 -34.03 32.41 90.93
C LYS A 212 -33.09 33.48 91.51
N GLN A 213 -32.10 33.07 92.29
CA GLN A 213 -31.05 33.98 92.79
C GLN A 213 -30.11 34.44 91.66
N ALA A 214 -29.82 33.54 90.72
CA ALA A 214 -29.03 33.85 89.52
C ALA A 214 -29.69 34.94 88.65
N ALA A 215 -31.02 35.01 88.62
CA ALA A 215 -31.74 35.97 87.78
C ALA A 215 -31.57 37.44 88.24
N GLU A 216 -31.39 37.71 89.54
CA GLU A 216 -31.25 39.08 90.04
C GLU A 216 -29.84 39.64 89.83
N ASP A 217 -28.81 38.83 90.09
CA ASP A 217 -27.42 39.18 89.78
C ASP A 217 -27.23 39.39 88.27
N LEU A 218 -27.91 38.60 87.45
CA LEU A 218 -27.91 38.75 85.99
C LEU A 218 -28.40 40.14 85.54
N HIS A 219 -29.44 40.69 86.18
CA HIS A 219 -29.99 41.99 85.80
C HIS A 219 -29.02 43.15 86.07
N LYS A 220 -28.26 43.07 87.17
CA LYS A 220 -27.26 44.08 87.52
C LYS A 220 -26.05 44.02 86.58
N ASP A 221 -25.64 42.83 86.20
CA ASP A 221 -24.60 42.61 85.19
C ASP A 221 -25.04 43.06 83.80
N ILE A 222 -26.31 42.84 83.43
CA ILE A 222 -26.89 43.33 82.17
C ILE A 222 -26.76 44.86 82.07
N ALA A 223 -27.10 45.60 83.12
CA ALA A 223 -27.00 47.06 83.11
C ALA A 223 -25.54 47.56 82.98
N SER A 224 -24.60 46.91 83.69
CA SER A 224 -23.15 47.20 83.58
C SER A 224 -22.60 46.87 82.18
N MET A 225 -23.05 45.76 81.59
CA MET A 225 -22.70 45.36 80.23
C MET A 225 -23.24 46.34 79.19
N GLN A 226 -24.47 46.82 79.35
CA GLN A 226 -25.06 47.82 78.44
C GLN A 226 -24.25 49.12 78.41
N ALA A 227 -23.79 49.62 79.56
CA ALA A 227 -22.92 50.79 79.61
C ALA A 227 -21.55 50.57 78.94
N LYS A 228 -20.97 49.37 79.08
CA LYS A 228 -19.74 48.99 78.36
C LYS A 228 -19.98 48.87 76.86
N ILE A 229 -21.12 48.34 76.42
CA ILE A 229 -21.49 48.23 75.01
C ILE A 229 -21.53 49.62 74.37
N VAL A 230 -22.15 50.62 75.02
CA VAL A 230 -22.20 52.00 74.48
C VAL A 230 -20.80 52.60 74.33
N LYS A 231 -19.91 52.42 75.31
CA LYS A 231 -18.51 52.88 75.21
C LYS A 231 -17.74 52.18 74.10
N LEU A 232 -17.93 50.87 73.94
CA LEU A 232 -17.31 50.09 72.87
C LEU A 232 -17.85 50.47 71.49
N GLN A 233 -19.13 50.79 71.38
CA GLN A 233 -19.74 51.29 70.15
C GLN A 233 -19.14 52.64 69.72
N ALA A 234 -18.93 53.56 70.66
CA ALA A 234 -18.27 54.86 70.38
C ALA A 234 -16.79 54.69 69.99
N ARG A 235 -16.07 53.75 70.61
CA ARG A 235 -14.68 53.45 70.23
C ARG A 235 -14.60 52.77 68.87
N LYS A 236 -15.57 51.90 68.53
CA LYS A 236 -15.68 51.24 67.24
C LYS A 236 -15.91 52.25 66.12
N THR A 237 -16.82 53.20 66.28
CA THR A 237 -17.08 54.23 65.25
C THR A 237 -15.86 55.13 64.99
N LEU A 238 -15.08 55.45 66.01
CA LEU A 238 -13.81 56.18 65.85
C LEU A 238 -12.74 55.33 65.12
N LEU A 239 -12.64 54.04 65.46
CA LEU A 239 -11.74 53.11 64.77
C LEU A 239 -12.15 52.92 63.31
N ASP A 240 -13.44 52.84 63.02
CA ASP A 240 -13.97 52.72 61.66
C ASP A 240 -13.69 53.98 60.83
N SER A 241 -13.76 55.18 61.43
CA SER A 241 -13.46 56.43 60.71
C SER A 241 -11.98 56.60 60.33
N ILE A 242 -11.07 56.01 61.12
CA ILE A 242 -9.61 56.02 60.85
C ILE A 242 -9.19 54.85 59.96
N SER A 243 -9.77 53.67 60.15
CA SER A 243 -9.35 52.45 59.45
C SER A 243 -9.85 52.41 58.01
N ARG A 244 -11.04 52.97 57.73
CA ARG A 244 -11.66 52.92 56.41
C ARG A 244 -10.85 53.63 55.31
N PRO A 245 -10.32 54.86 55.50
CA PRO A 245 -9.47 55.51 54.48
C PRO A 245 -8.15 54.77 54.22
N ILE A 246 -7.59 54.12 55.24
CA ILE A 246 -6.34 53.35 55.12
C ILE A 246 -6.60 52.07 54.32
N LEU A 247 -7.70 51.36 54.62
CA LEU A 247 -8.14 50.20 53.85
C LEU A 247 -8.43 50.56 52.39
N GLU A 248 -9.15 51.65 52.14
CA GLU A 248 -9.47 52.10 50.77
C GLU A 248 -8.21 52.42 49.95
N ARG A 249 -7.17 52.99 50.57
CA ARG A 249 -5.87 53.21 49.90
C ARG A 249 -5.16 51.90 49.60
N ALA A 250 -5.12 50.98 50.55
CA ALA A 250 -4.51 49.67 50.35
C ALA A 250 -5.24 48.85 49.25
N GLU A 251 -6.57 48.91 49.21
CA GLU A 251 -7.39 48.26 48.18
C GLU A 251 -7.17 48.86 46.79
N ARG A 252 -7.04 50.19 46.67
CA ARG A 252 -6.72 50.84 45.39
C ARG A 252 -5.33 50.45 44.89
N GLU A 253 -4.35 50.36 45.79
CA GLU A 253 -3.00 49.95 45.43
C GLU A 253 -2.96 48.47 45.03
N ALA A 254 -3.68 47.61 45.75
CA ALA A 254 -3.84 46.20 45.40
C ALA A 254 -4.51 46.04 44.02
N ARG A 255 -5.57 46.80 43.72
CA ARG A 255 -6.20 46.80 42.39
C ARG A 255 -5.25 47.22 41.28
N ARG A 256 -4.47 48.29 41.47
CA ARG A 256 -3.47 48.71 40.46
C ARG A 256 -2.41 47.63 40.21
N LYS A 257 -1.91 46.98 41.26
CA LYS A 257 -0.93 45.89 41.13
C LYS A 257 -1.53 44.67 40.44
N GLU A 258 -2.78 44.35 40.71
CA GLU A 258 -3.49 43.26 40.06
C GLU A 258 -3.73 43.54 38.56
N GLU A 259 -4.18 44.76 38.21
CA GLU A 259 -4.33 45.19 36.82
C GLU A 259 -3.01 45.15 36.05
N GLU A 260 -1.89 45.55 36.67
CA GLU A 260 -0.56 45.46 36.05
C GLU A 260 -0.13 44.00 35.83
N ARG A 261 -0.40 43.11 36.78
CA ARG A 261 -0.13 41.67 36.61
C ARG A 261 -0.97 41.08 35.49
N GLN A 262 -2.26 41.44 35.40
CA GLN A 262 -3.11 40.97 34.32
C GLN A 262 -2.62 41.45 32.95
N ARG A 263 -2.17 42.70 32.82
CA ARG A 263 -1.58 43.21 31.57
C ARG A 263 -0.34 42.46 31.15
N LYS A 264 0.59 42.20 32.08
CA LYS A 264 1.81 41.42 31.78
C LYS A 264 1.47 39.99 31.35
N LEU A 265 0.50 39.37 32.01
CA LEU A 265 0.07 38.01 31.69
C LEU A 265 -0.63 37.91 30.33
N GLU A 266 -1.38 38.95 29.95
CA GLU A 266 -1.98 39.05 28.62
C GLU A 266 -0.94 39.29 27.52
N GLU A 267 0.07 40.12 27.78
CA GLU A 267 1.18 40.36 26.87
C GLU A 267 2.01 39.08 26.64
N GLU A 268 2.36 38.35 27.69
CA GLU A 268 3.04 37.05 27.60
C GLU A 268 2.19 36.02 26.81
N ARG A 269 0.86 36.02 27.01
CA ARG A 269 -0.05 35.13 26.27
C ARG A 269 -0.05 35.46 24.78
N LEU A 270 -0.11 36.74 24.42
CA LEU A 270 -0.05 37.20 23.03
C LEU A 270 1.30 36.85 22.37
N GLU A 271 2.41 36.99 23.10
CA GLU A 271 3.73 36.61 22.60
C GLU A 271 3.84 35.09 22.36
N GLN A 272 3.36 34.27 23.30
CA GLN A 272 3.28 32.82 23.12
C GLN A 272 2.43 32.42 21.92
N GLU A 273 1.31 33.11 21.70
CA GLU A 273 0.44 32.86 20.54
C GLU A 273 1.12 33.23 19.22
N ARG A 274 1.87 34.34 19.17
CA ARG A 274 2.67 34.73 17.99
C ARG A 274 3.75 33.71 17.68
N LEU A 275 4.46 33.21 18.70
CA LEU A 275 5.48 32.16 18.53
C LEU A 275 4.86 30.85 18.04
N ALA A 276 3.71 30.46 18.58
CA ALA A 276 2.97 29.27 18.13
C ALA A 276 2.49 29.39 16.68
N SER A 277 2.02 30.57 16.27
CA SER A 277 1.62 30.89 14.90
C SER A 277 2.77 30.74 13.91
N VAL A 278 3.95 31.29 14.23
CA VAL A 278 5.16 31.18 13.39
C VAL A 278 5.61 29.71 13.28
N LYS A 279 5.59 28.97 14.40
CA LYS A 279 5.93 27.55 14.41
C LYS A 279 5.01 26.72 13.51
N ARG A 280 3.68 26.95 13.60
CA ARG A 280 2.69 26.26 12.74
C ARG A 280 2.91 26.53 11.26
N LYS A 281 3.19 27.79 10.88
CA LYS A 281 3.48 28.15 9.48
C LYS A 281 4.71 27.44 8.94
N ARG A 282 5.79 27.37 9.73
CA ARG A 282 7.02 26.68 9.34
C ARG A 282 6.81 25.17 9.18
N GLU A 283 6.06 24.54 10.08
CA GLU A 283 5.71 23.11 9.99
C GLU A 283 4.78 22.79 8.81
N GLU A 284 3.98 23.76 8.35
CA GLU A 284 3.13 23.60 7.18
C GLU A 284 3.92 23.76 5.87
N GLU A 285 4.83 24.74 5.79
CA GLU A 285 5.74 24.90 4.65
C GLU A 285 6.64 23.67 4.47
N GLU A 286 7.18 23.11 5.55
CA GLU A 286 8.00 21.88 5.51
C GLU A 286 7.20 20.67 5.01
N ARG A 287 5.94 20.51 5.46
CA ARG A 287 5.03 19.47 4.96
C ARG A 287 4.70 19.64 3.47
N GLN A 288 4.48 20.87 3.02
CA GLN A 288 4.23 21.14 1.59
C GLN A 288 5.46 20.83 0.73
N GLU A 289 6.66 21.18 1.21
CA GLU A 289 7.89 20.87 0.48
C GLU A 289 8.17 19.36 0.43
N GLU A 290 7.96 18.64 1.53
CA GLU A 290 8.10 17.18 1.59
C GLU A 290 7.11 16.49 0.63
N ALA A 291 5.85 16.90 0.63
CA ALA A 291 4.85 16.38 -0.32
C ALA A 291 5.24 16.64 -1.77
N ARG A 292 5.81 17.82 -2.09
CA ARG A 292 6.28 18.14 -3.45
C ARG A 292 7.48 17.27 -3.85
N ARG A 293 8.42 17.00 -2.93
CA ARG A 293 9.56 16.11 -3.16
C ARG A 293 9.10 14.66 -3.37
N GLU A 294 8.13 14.20 -2.59
CA GLU A 294 7.57 12.86 -2.74
C GLU A 294 6.81 12.71 -4.06
N GLU A 295 6.03 13.71 -4.48
CA GLU A 295 5.34 13.69 -5.77
C GLU A 295 6.36 13.64 -6.93
N GLN A 296 7.44 14.43 -6.86
CA GLN A 296 8.52 14.36 -7.85
C GLN A 296 9.19 12.99 -7.87
N ARG A 297 9.45 12.38 -6.71
CA ARG A 297 10.00 11.02 -6.61
C ARG A 297 9.05 10.00 -7.24
N ARG A 298 7.74 10.13 -6.98
CA ARG A 298 6.71 9.24 -7.55
C ARG A 298 6.60 9.41 -9.06
N LYS A 299 6.67 10.64 -9.59
CA LYS A 299 6.70 10.90 -11.04
C LYS A 299 7.95 10.30 -11.69
N ARG A 300 9.12 10.43 -11.06
CA ARG A 300 10.36 9.84 -11.55
C ARG A 300 10.31 8.31 -11.53
N GLN A 301 9.88 7.72 -10.42
CA GLN A 301 9.67 6.27 -10.32
C GLN A 301 8.64 5.76 -11.32
N ARG A 302 7.59 6.54 -11.59
CA ARG A 302 6.58 6.19 -12.61
C ARG A 302 7.16 6.26 -14.02
N ARG A 303 7.98 7.26 -14.35
CA ARG A 303 8.71 7.32 -15.63
C ARG A 303 9.70 6.17 -15.76
N GLU A 304 10.51 5.89 -14.74
CA GLU A 304 11.44 4.76 -14.73
C GLU A 304 10.68 3.42 -14.82
N ALA A 305 9.51 3.31 -14.17
CA ALA A 305 8.64 2.14 -14.26
C ALA A 305 7.98 2.00 -15.64
N GLU A 306 7.50 3.08 -16.24
CA GLU A 306 6.94 3.13 -17.60
C GLU A 306 8.03 2.81 -18.64
N GLU A 307 9.24 3.33 -18.48
CA GLU A 307 10.43 2.95 -19.27
C GLU A 307 10.78 1.47 -19.06
N SER A 308 10.58 0.93 -17.85
CA SER A 308 10.81 -0.49 -17.52
C SER A 308 9.67 -1.44 -17.92
N ARG A 309 8.47 -0.93 -18.30
CA ARG A 309 7.32 -1.77 -18.68
C ARG A 309 7.49 -2.47 -20.04
N GLY A 310 8.52 -2.08 -20.80
CA GLY A 310 9.05 -2.82 -21.93
C GLY A 310 8.15 -2.80 -23.17
N THR A 311 8.75 -3.06 -24.32
CA THR A 311 8.01 -3.28 -25.57
C THR A 311 7.19 -4.57 -25.45
N ARG A 312 5.89 -4.48 -25.71
CA ARG A 312 4.98 -5.61 -25.87
C ARG A 312 4.76 -5.90 -27.35
N ILE A 313 4.40 -7.13 -27.64
CA ILE A 313 4.02 -7.60 -28.97
C ILE A 313 2.58 -8.12 -28.94
N SER A 314 1.85 -7.85 -30.01
CA SER A 314 0.64 -8.59 -30.38
C SER A 314 0.83 -9.05 -31.82
N ALA A 315 0.44 -10.27 -32.13
CA ALA A 315 0.54 -10.83 -33.47
C ALA A 315 -0.75 -11.58 -33.78
N GLN A 316 -1.17 -11.57 -35.04
CA GLN A 316 -2.36 -12.30 -35.49
C GLN A 316 -2.15 -12.92 -36.87
N SER A 317 -2.81 -14.07 -37.07
CA SER A 317 -2.94 -14.84 -38.32
C SER A 317 -1.64 -15.36 -38.93
N CYS A 318 -0.46 -14.98 -38.42
CA CYS A 318 0.77 -15.43 -39.02
C CYS A 318 0.98 -16.94 -38.82
N ASN A 319 1.35 -17.66 -39.88
CA ASN A 319 1.70 -19.09 -39.85
C ASN A 319 2.86 -19.43 -38.90
N VAL A 320 3.42 -18.40 -38.27
CA VAL A 320 4.56 -18.39 -37.37
C VAL A 320 4.24 -17.67 -36.05
N GLN A 321 2.96 -17.39 -35.78
CA GLN A 321 2.49 -16.63 -34.62
C GLN A 321 3.01 -17.19 -33.32
N ASP A 322 2.87 -18.50 -33.10
CA ASP A 322 3.32 -19.14 -31.87
C ASP A 322 4.84 -18.97 -31.70
N HIS A 323 5.62 -19.19 -32.77
CA HIS A 323 7.07 -18.99 -32.71
C HIS A 323 7.46 -17.53 -32.45
N VAL A 324 6.79 -16.57 -33.10
CA VAL A 324 7.05 -15.15 -32.89
C VAL A 324 6.73 -14.78 -31.45
N LEU A 325 5.57 -15.20 -30.91
CA LEU A 325 5.16 -14.88 -29.55
C LEU A 325 6.01 -15.59 -28.48
N GLU A 326 6.41 -16.85 -28.71
CA GLU A 326 7.25 -17.64 -27.80
C GLU A 326 8.67 -17.09 -27.72
N ASN A 327 9.22 -16.62 -28.84
CA ASN A 327 10.60 -16.14 -28.89
C ASN A 327 10.71 -14.64 -28.61
N PHE A 328 9.66 -13.85 -28.86
CA PHE A 328 9.72 -12.41 -28.67
C PHE A 328 9.98 -12.05 -27.21
N ASP A 329 10.98 -11.20 -27.01
CA ASP A 329 11.23 -10.57 -25.73
C ASP A 329 11.45 -9.06 -25.90
N ARG A 330 11.61 -8.38 -24.76
CA ARG A 330 11.81 -6.93 -24.71
C ARG A 330 13.09 -6.45 -25.39
N GLN A 331 14.01 -7.35 -25.71
CA GLN A 331 15.30 -7.05 -26.33
C GLN A 331 15.31 -7.30 -27.84
N ALA A 332 14.20 -7.79 -28.42
CA ALA A 332 14.06 -7.89 -29.87
C ALA A 332 14.18 -6.49 -30.49
N LEU A 333 15.23 -6.28 -31.29
CA LEU A 333 15.51 -5.02 -31.95
C LEU A 333 14.62 -4.86 -33.18
N HIS A 334 14.53 -5.92 -33.98
CA HIS A 334 13.85 -5.90 -35.28
C HIS A 334 13.07 -7.20 -35.51
N VAL A 335 11.92 -7.07 -36.18
CA VAL A 335 11.11 -8.19 -36.65
C VAL A 335 10.82 -7.89 -38.11
N ALA A 336 10.92 -8.85 -39.01
CA ALA A 336 10.41 -8.69 -40.38
C ALA A 336 9.58 -9.92 -40.75
N LEU A 337 8.44 -9.67 -41.38
CA LEU A 337 7.55 -10.71 -41.88
C LEU A 337 7.64 -10.76 -43.40
N GLY A 338 7.63 -11.97 -43.97
CA GLY A 338 7.60 -12.20 -45.40
C GLY A 338 6.50 -13.16 -45.80
N ASN A 339 6.59 -13.70 -47.01
CA ASN A 339 5.70 -14.76 -47.47
C ASN A 339 5.91 -16.04 -46.63
N SER A 340 5.01 -16.30 -45.68
CA SER A 340 5.09 -17.43 -44.73
C SER A 340 6.45 -17.55 -44.01
N SER A 341 7.14 -16.43 -43.81
CA SER A 341 8.48 -16.39 -43.22
C SER A 341 8.60 -15.26 -42.21
N TYR A 342 9.51 -15.42 -41.25
CA TYR A 342 9.88 -14.33 -40.36
C TYR A 342 11.36 -14.37 -40.03
N ILE A 343 11.86 -13.21 -39.62
CA ILE A 343 13.16 -13.06 -38.98
C ILE A 343 13.01 -12.10 -37.79
N MET A 344 13.60 -12.47 -36.67
CA MET A 344 13.70 -11.66 -35.45
C MET A 344 15.16 -11.50 -35.08
N LEU A 345 15.56 -10.25 -34.83
CA LEU A 345 16.93 -9.86 -34.52
C LEU A 345 16.98 -9.29 -33.10
N TRP A 346 17.94 -9.75 -32.30
CA TRP A 346 18.23 -9.21 -30.97
C TRP A 346 19.57 -8.47 -30.94
N ASP A 347 19.83 -7.82 -29.82
CA ASP A 347 21.17 -7.37 -29.48
C ASP A 347 22.16 -8.55 -29.32
N TYR A 348 23.46 -8.26 -29.39
CA TYR A 348 24.60 -9.19 -29.54
C TYR A 348 24.56 -10.45 -28.68
N ALA A 349 23.92 -10.40 -27.51
CA ALA A 349 23.89 -11.50 -26.56
C ALA A 349 22.93 -12.64 -26.94
N LYS A 350 21.85 -12.37 -27.69
CA LYS A 350 20.76 -13.34 -27.91
C LYS A 350 20.65 -13.88 -29.34
N GLY A 351 21.34 -13.26 -30.29
CA GLY A 351 21.43 -13.75 -31.66
C GLY A 351 20.21 -13.41 -32.52
N GLN A 352 19.73 -14.38 -33.28
CA GLN A 352 18.71 -14.23 -34.32
C GLN A 352 17.89 -15.51 -34.41
N SER A 353 16.62 -15.39 -34.79
CA SER A 353 15.64 -16.48 -34.92
C SER A 353 14.85 -16.24 -36.19
N TRP A 354 14.62 -17.31 -36.95
CA TRP A 354 13.95 -17.21 -38.25
C TRP A 354 13.24 -18.51 -38.58
N LYS A 355 12.24 -18.42 -39.46
CA LYS A 355 11.55 -19.57 -40.05
C LYS A 355 11.12 -19.22 -41.47
N GLY A 356 11.24 -20.19 -42.37
CA GLY A 356 10.77 -20.07 -43.76
C GLY A 356 11.51 -19.05 -44.63
N ILE A 357 12.65 -18.51 -44.18
CA ILE A 357 13.43 -17.51 -44.95
C ILE A 357 14.07 -18.14 -46.20
N PRO A 358 14.38 -17.33 -47.24
CA PRO A 358 15.02 -17.82 -48.47
C PRO A 358 16.32 -18.58 -48.19
N GLN A 359 16.61 -19.65 -48.95
CA GLN A 359 17.79 -20.49 -48.72
C GLN A 359 19.10 -19.70 -48.78
N GLU A 360 19.20 -18.73 -49.68
CA GLU A 360 20.38 -17.86 -49.76
C GLU A 360 20.58 -17.07 -48.47
N LEU A 361 19.52 -16.45 -47.95
CA LEU A 361 19.55 -15.72 -46.68
C LEU A 361 19.86 -16.67 -45.52
N PHE A 362 19.25 -17.84 -45.48
CA PHE A 362 19.56 -18.89 -44.50
C PHE A 362 21.06 -19.22 -44.49
N ASN A 363 21.67 -19.43 -45.65
CA ASN A 363 23.10 -19.73 -45.75
C ASN A 363 23.99 -18.58 -45.23
N LYS A 364 23.53 -17.33 -45.31
CA LYS A 364 24.25 -16.17 -44.77
C LYS A 364 24.09 -16.01 -43.26
N LEU A 365 22.97 -16.46 -42.70
CA LEU A 365 22.59 -16.28 -41.31
C LEU A 365 22.97 -17.49 -40.43
N ASN A 366 22.85 -18.69 -40.98
CA ASN A 366 23.13 -19.94 -40.29
C ASN A 366 24.64 -20.13 -40.09
N GLY A 367 25.02 -20.68 -38.94
CA GLY A 367 26.43 -20.98 -38.63
C GLY A 367 27.31 -19.75 -38.39
N ARG A 368 26.73 -18.54 -38.27
CA ARG A 368 27.51 -17.36 -37.88
C ARG A 368 28.02 -17.49 -36.45
N GLY A 369 29.33 -17.56 -36.30
CA GLY A 369 29.99 -17.59 -34.98
C GLY A 369 30.06 -16.21 -34.33
N TYR A 370 30.43 -16.16 -33.04
CA TYR A 370 30.56 -14.92 -32.24
C TYR A 370 31.51 -13.85 -32.85
N ARG A 371 32.46 -14.27 -33.71
CA ARG A 371 33.41 -13.36 -34.37
C ARG A 371 32.87 -12.69 -35.63
N GLN A 372 31.72 -13.13 -36.15
CA GLN A 372 31.10 -12.57 -37.35
C GLN A 372 30.05 -11.53 -36.94
N SER A 373 29.93 -10.46 -37.73
CA SER A 373 28.98 -9.38 -37.45
C SER A 373 27.55 -9.91 -37.42
N HIS A 374 26.76 -9.54 -36.41
CA HIS A 374 25.36 -9.94 -36.36
C HIS A 374 24.49 -9.08 -37.29
N ALA A 375 23.36 -9.64 -37.74
CA ALA A 375 22.39 -8.87 -38.50
C ALA A 375 21.74 -7.81 -37.60
N VAL A 376 21.61 -6.58 -38.09
CA VAL A 376 21.04 -5.44 -37.37
C VAL A 376 19.77 -4.89 -38.02
N LEU A 377 19.55 -5.20 -39.29
CA LEU A 377 18.37 -4.82 -40.05
C LEU A 377 18.05 -5.94 -41.04
N ALA A 378 16.77 -6.28 -41.18
CA ALA A 378 16.30 -7.23 -42.18
C ALA A 378 14.96 -6.79 -42.76
N ALA A 379 14.71 -7.11 -44.02
CA ALA A 379 13.42 -6.93 -44.67
C ALA A 379 13.13 -8.16 -45.52
N LEU A 380 11.88 -8.63 -45.48
CA LEU A 380 11.39 -9.74 -46.28
C LEU A 380 10.23 -9.23 -47.13
N CYS A 381 10.11 -9.74 -48.36
CA CYS A 381 8.96 -9.40 -49.19
C CYS A 381 7.74 -10.23 -48.77
N PRO A 382 6.57 -9.60 -48.57
CA PRO A 382 5.37 -10.33 -48.20
C PRO A 382 4.85 -11.24 -49.33
N ASP A 383 5.13 -10.92 -50.59
CA ASP A 383 4.64 -11.69 -51.75
C ASP A 383 5.68 -12.67 -52.32
N SER A 384 6.97 -12.49 -52.03
CA SER A 384 8.05 -13.27 -52.64
C SER A 384 8.91 -13.99 -51.59
N HIS A 385 9.10 -15.29 -51.78
CA HIS A 385 10.05 -16.11 -51.01
C HIS A 385 11.52 -15.90 -51.40
N GLN A 386 11.81 -15.04 -52.37
CA GLN A 386 13.17 -14.83 -52.88
C GLN A 386 13.68 -13.41 -52.69
N THR A 387 12.80 -12.46 -52.37
CA THR A 387 13.16 -11.05 -52.20
C THR A 387 13.41 -10.75 -50.73
N TYR A 388 14.63 -10.32 -50.41
CA TYR A 388 15.06 -10.01 -49.06
C TYR A 388 16.17 -8.96 -49.04
N TYR A 389 16.37 -8.37 -47.86
CA TYR A 389 17.51 -7.52 -47.54
C TYR A 389 17.96 -7.84 -46.12
N VAL A 390 19.27 -7.90 -45.90
CA VAL A 390 19.86 -7.97 -44.57
C VAL A 390 21.11 -7.08 -44.50
N GLN A 391 21.26 -6.38 -43.38
CA GLN A 391 22.44 -5.60 -43.06
C GLN A 391 23.06 -6.09 -41.77
N PHE A 392 24.38 -6.15 -41.74
CA PHE A 392 25.17 -6.57 -40.60
C PHE A 392 25.79 -5.36 -39.86
N LYS A 393 26.20 -5.57 -38.61
CA LYS A 393 26.80 -4.52 -37.77
C LYS A 393 28.00 -3.82 -38.44
N ASP A 394 28.82 -4.56 -39.17
CA ASP A 394 29.98 -4.02 -39.89
C ASP A 394 29.60 -3.12 -41.10
N GLY A 395 28.31 -2.95 -41.37
CA GLY A 395 27.79 -2.15 -42.47
C GLY A 395 27.65 -2.95 -43.76
N SER A 396 28.18 -4.18 -43.83
CA SER A 396 27.97 -5.06 -44.98
C SER A 396 26.49 -5.43 -45.12
N SER A 397 26.03 -5.61 -46.36
CA SER A 397 24.66 -6.00 -46.67
C SER A 397 24.64 -7.13 -47.69
N GLN A 398 23.55 -7.90 -47.66
CA GLN A 398 23.22 -8.92 -48.66
C GLN A 398 21.75 -8.75 -49.01
N TRP A 399 21.41 -8.90 -50.28
CA TRP A 399 20.04 -8.71 -50.73
C TRP A 399 19.77 -9.49 -52.02
N SER A 400 18.49 -9.72 -52.26
CA SER A 400 17.94 -10.21 -53.52
C SER A 400 16.64 -9.43 -53.76
N GLY A 401 16.47 -8.87 -54.95
CA GLY A 401 15.29 -8.07 -55.28
C GLY A 401 15.33 -7.52 -56.70
N PRO A 402 14.33 -6.71 -57.07
CA PRO A 402 14.24 -6.12 -58.41
C PRO A 402 15.48 -5.31 -58.81
N GLY A 403 15.73 -5.15 -60.12
CA GLY A 403 16.86 -4.37 -60.63
C GLY A 403 16.90 -2.95 -60.07
N SER A 404 15.75 -2.25 -60.08
CA SER A 404 15.64 -0.89 -59.52
C SER A 404 15.94 -0.81 -58.02
N PHE A 405 15.60 -1.86 -57.26
CA PHE A 405 15.97 -1.94 -55.85
C PHE A 405 17.49 -2.13 -55.69
N THR A 406 18.08 -3.02 -56.49
CA THR A 406 19.53 -3.27 -56.48
C THR A 406 20.31 -2.01 -56.79
N GLU A 407 19.89 -1.23 -57.78
CA GLU A 407 20.49 0.08 -58.10
C GLU A 407 20.43 1.03 -56.91
N ALA A 408 19.29 1.16 -56.24
CA ALA A 408 19.16 1.99 -55.04
C ALA A 408 20.02 1.48 -53.87
N VAL A 409 20.11 0.17 -53.66
CA VAL A 409 20.95 -0.40 -52.58
C VAL A 409 22.45 -0.35 -52.91
N GLN A 410 22.83 -0.12 -54.17
CA GLN A 410 24.22 0.12 -54.55
C GLN A 410 24.68 1.56 -54.30
N ASP A 411 23.76 2.52 -54.14
CA ASP A 411 24.12 3.89 -53.79
C ASP A 411 24.98 3.94 -52.50
N SER A 412 25.94 4.86 -52.40
CA SER A 412 26.78 4.95 -51.21
C SER A 412 25.98 5.48 -50.01
N GLY A 413 25.95 4.73 -48.91
CA GLY A 413 25.38 5.20 -47.65
C GLY A 413 24.88 4.05 -46.79
N ARG A 414 24.91 4.23 -45.47
CA ARG A 414 24.35 3.26 -44.54
C ARG A 414 22.82 3.38 -44.55
N ARG A 415 22.14 2.25 -44.69
CA ARG A 415 20.67 2.19 -44.69
C ARG A 415 20.19 2.28 -43.25
N SER A 416 19.24 3.18 -43.00
CA SER A 416 18.52 3.21 -41.74
C SER A 416 17.32 2.26 -41.78
N PHE A 417 16.73 2.06 -42.95
CA PHE A 417 15.51 1.28 -43.09
C PHE A 417 15.29 0.76 -44.51
N VAL A 418 14.72 -0.44 -44.64
CA VAL A 418 14.30 -1.04 -45.91
C VAL A 418 12.95 -1.71 -45.70
N ALA A 419 12.03 -1.52 -46.64
CA ALA A 419 10.77 -2.26 -46.69
C ALA A 419 10.48 -2.73 -48.11
N PHE A 420 9.92 -3.93 -48.20
CA PHE A 420 9.34 -4.46 -49.41
C PHE A 420 7.84 -4.43 -49.29
N GLY A 421 7.17 -4.21 -50.41
CA GLY A 421 5.73 -4.35 -50.53
C GLY A 421 5.40 -5.32 -51.66
N PRO A 422 4.14 -5.29 -52.12
CA PRO A 422 3.68 -6.21 -53.13
C PRO A 422 4.23 -5.87 -54.52
N ARG A 423 4.16 -6.83 -55.45
CA ARG A 423 4.55 -6.64 -56.86
C ARG A 423 5.93 -6.02 -57.09
N GLY A 424 6.89 -6.33 -56.21
CA GLY A 424 8.26 -5.80 -56.30
C GLY A 424 8.38 -4.33 -55.92
N SER A 425 7.39 -3.76 -55.24
CA SER A 425 7.49 -2.44 -54.63
C SER A 425 8.47 -2.45 -53.47
N TRP A 426 9.12 -1.31 -53.25
CA TRP A 426 10.14 -1.18 -52.22
C TRP A 426 10.32 0.27 -51.76
N PHE A 427 10.85 0.42 -50.56
CA PHE A 427 11.25 1.68 -49.95
C PHE A 427 12.60 1.51 -49.26
N VAL A 428 13.52 2.45 -49.47
CA VAL A 428 14.84 2.50 -48.82
C VAL A 428 15.04 3.88 -48.22
N ALA A 429 15.43 3.94 -46.95
CA ALA A 429 15.90 5.16 -46.29
C ALA A 429 17.35 5.00 -45.83
N TRP A 430 18.10 6.09 -45.90
CA TRP A 430 19.49 6.17 -45.49
C TRP A 430 19.65 6.93 -44.18
N GLU A 431 20.76 6.67 -43.48
CA GLU A 431 21.24 7.53 -42.41
C GLU A 431 21.42 8.96 -42.97
N GLY A 432 20.69 9.93 -42.40
CA GLY A 432 20.59 11.30 -42.92
C GLY A 432 19.19 11.66 -43.43
N GLY A 433 18.27 10.71 -43.51
CA GLY A 433 16.85 10.96 -43.75
C GLY A 433 16.44 11.04 -45.22
N ALA A 434 17.38 10.94 -46.16
CA ALA A 434 17.08 10.73 -47.56
C ALA A 434 16.39 9.36 -47.76
N TRP A 435 15.50 9.27 -48.75
CA TRP A 435 14.82 8.02 -49.10
C TRP A 435 14.47 7.95 -50.59
N ARG A 436 14.29 6.73 -51.09
CA ARG A 436 13.86 6.38 -52.44
C ARG A 436 12.85 5.24 -52.37
N HIS A 437 11.99 5.15 -53.37
CA HIS A 437 11.01 4.08 -53.45
C HIS A 437 10.64 3.78 -54.90
N ASN A 438 10.00 2.63 -55.12
CA ASN A 438 9.42 2.26 -56.39
C ASN A 438 8.11 1.51 -56.16
N GLY A 439 7.08 1.80 -56.96
CA GLY A 439 5.82 1.05 -56.98
C GLY A 439 5.01 1.05 -55.68
N LEU A 440 5.14 2.06 -54.81
CA LEU A 440 4.36 2.12 -53.56
C LEU A 440 2.86 2.37 -53.83
N PRO A 441 1.97 1.96 -52.91
CA PRO A 441 0.56 2.40 -52.94
C PRO A 441 0.48 3.93 -53.07
N ARG A 442 -0.39 4.44 -53.95
CA ARG A 442 -0.56 5.87 -54.23
C ARG A 442 -0.87 6.66 -52.96
N SER A 443 -1.68 6.10 -52.06
CA SER A 443 -2.01 6.70 -50.77
C SER A 443 -0.76 6.89 -49.89
N LEU A 444 0.12 5.89 -49.84
CA LEU A 444 1.41 5.97 -49.14
C LEU A 444 2.36 6.96 -49.82
N GLN A 445 2.46 6.94 -51.15
CA GLN A 445 3.31 7.85 -51.91
C GLN A 445 2.91 9.32 -51.69
N ASN A 446 1.61 9.62 -51.77
CA ASN A 446 1.07 10.94 -51.47
C ASN A 446 1.42 11.36 -50.05
N MET A 447 1.36 10.42 -49.10
CA MET A 447 1.70 10.72 -47.71
C MET A 447 3.17 11.02 -47.49
N LEU A 448 4.07 10.23 -48.08
CA LEU A 448 5.51 10.48 -48.05
C LEU A 448 5.88 11.79 -48.74
N ASN A 449 5.29 12.09 -49.89
CA ASN A 449 5.52 13.33 -50.62
C ASN A 449 5.09 14.57 -49.83
N SER A 450 3.93 14.50 -49.17
CA SER A 450 3.42 15.57 -48.31
C SER A 450 4.31 15.80 -47.06
N ASN A 451 5.11 14.80 -46.68
CA ASN A 451 5.98 14.83 -45.50
C ASN A 451 7.47 14.70 -45.84
N ARG A 452 7.91 15.11 -47.04
CA ARG A 452 9.31 14.98 -47.50
C ARG A 452 10.36 15.57 -46.55
N HIS A 453 9.99 16.55 -45.74
CA HIS A 453 10.87 17.21 -44.77
C HIS A 453 11.08 16.39 -43.48
N ARG A 454 10.31 15.31 -43.27
CA ARG A 454 10.41 14.48 -42.06
C ARG A 454 11.15 13.19 -42.38
N SER A 455 11.97 12.73 -41.43
CA SER A 455 12.65 11.44 -41.53
C SER A 455 11.70 10.29 -41.17
N VAL A 456 11.67 9.26 -42.01
CA VAL A 456 10.92 8.03 -41.75
C VAL A 456 11.72 7.18 -40.77
N ALA A 457 11.12 6.87 -39.61
CA ALA A 457 11.71 5.98 -38.61
C ALA A 457 11.39 4.51 -38.89
N PHE A 458 10.23 4.23 -39.50
CA PHE A 458 9.76 2.88 -39.74
C PHE A 458 8.65 2.89 -40.82
N LEU A 459 8.62 1.89 -41.70
CA LEU A 459 7.60 1.73 -42.74
C LEU A 459 7.33 0.24 -43.00
N SER A 460 6.08 -0.19 -43.07
CA SER A 460 5.75 -1.56 -43.52
C SER A 460 4.62 -1.52 -44.51
N ILE A 461 4.63 -2.47 -45.45
CA ILE A 461 3.63 -2.63 -46.50
C ILE A 461 3.22 -4.10 -46.50
N SER A 462 1.93 -4.40 -46.49
CA SER A 462 1.44 -5.77 -46.56
C SER A 462 1.58 -6.36 -47.95
N GLY A 463 1.54 -7.69 -48.03
CA GLY A 463 1.22 -8.35 -49.28
C GLY A 463 -0.22 -8.01 -49.71
N ILE A 464 -0.54 -8.34 -50.96
CA ILE A 464 -1.92 -8.28 -51.43
C ILE A 464 -2.46 -9.69 -51.47
N ASP A 465 -3.69 -9.85 -51.00
CA ASP A 465 -4.40 -11.10 -51.20
C ASP A 465 -4.83 -11.18 -52.64
N HIS A 466 -4.09 -11.98 -53.41
CA HIS A 466 -4.71 -12.67 -54.52
C HIS A 466 -5.72 -13.61 -53.88
N HIS A 467 -6.96 -13.14 -53.75
CA HIS A 467 -8.11 -14.03 -53.74
C HIS A 467 -7.97 -14.87 -55.01
N MET A 468 -7.31 -16.01 -54.87
CA MET A 468 -7.41 -17.13 -55.78
C MET A 468 -8.82 -17.67 -55.56
N ASP A 469 -9.84 -16.87 -55.90
CA ASP A 469 -11.12 -17.44 -56.24
C ASP A 469 -10.79 -18.36 -57.43
N ASP A 470 -11.05 -19.65 -57.27
CA ASP A 470 -10.64 -20.77 -58.14
C ASP A 470 -11.10 -20.64 -59.63
N ASP A 471 -11.64 -19.49 -60.06
CA ASP A 471 -11.99 -19.17 -61.44
C ASP A 471 -10.74 -18.72 -62.22
N PHE A 472 -9.89 -19.70 -62.54
CA PHE A 472 -8.62 -19.60 -63.27
C PHE A 472 -8.69 -18.98 -64.69
N ASP A 473 -9.87 -18.61 -65.19
CA ASP A 473 -10.11 -18.28 -66.60
C ASP A 473 -10.33 -16.79 -66.94
N ARG A 474 -10.27 -15.87 -65.95
CA ARG A 474 -10.35 -14.40 -66.22
C ARG A 474 -9.03 -13.67 -66.00
N ILE A 475 -8.09 -13.90 -66.92
CA ILE A 475 -6.86 -13.13 -67.07
C ILE A 475 -7.16 -11.86 -67.89
N ASP A 476 -7.83 -10.87 -67.29
CA ASP A 476 -7.92 -9.51 -67.85
C ASP A 476 -7.22 -8.51 -66.91
N CYS A 477 -5.89 -8.47 -67.07
CA CYS A 477 -4.96 -7.32 -67.13
C CYS A 477 -5.13 -6.01 -66.31
N ASP A 478 -5.99 -5.90 -65.30
CA ASP A 478 -5.99 -4.73 -64.39
C ASP A 478 -4.86 -4.82 -63.33
N PHE A 479 -3.60 -4.86 -63.80
CA PHE A 479 -2.36 -4.96 -63.01
C PHE A 479 -2.10 -3.77 -62.06
N ASP A 480 -2.88 -2.70 -62.12
CA ASP A 480 -2.67 -1.50 -61.30
C ASP A 480 -3.59 -1.39 -60.08
N ARG A 481 -4.73 -2.11 -60.03
CA ARG A 481 -5.69 -1.93 -58.94
C ARG A 481 -5.23 -2.53 -57.60
N ASP A 482 -4.49 -3.62 -57.64
CA ASP A 482 -4.24 -4.39 -56.41
C ASP A 482 -3.17 -3.77 -55.49
N VAL A 483 -2.21 -2.99 -56.01
CA VAL A 483 -1.15 -2.39 -55.15
C VAL A 483 -1.70 -1.32 -54.22
N ASP A 484 -2.69 -0.56 -54.67
CA ASP A 484 -3.29 0.50 -53.88
C ASP A 484 -4.12 -0.02 -52.69
N ASP A 485 -4.52 -1.29 -52.73
CA ASP A 485 -5.27 -1.96 -51.66
C ASP A 485 -4.37 -2.47 -50.52
N ALA A 486 -3.04 -2.53 -50.74
CA ALA A 486 -2.12 -2.99 -49.72
C ALA A 486 -2.18 -2.13 -48.44
N ALA A 487 -2.23 -2.79 -47.29
CA ALA A 487 -2.12 -2.15 -45.99
C ALA A 487 -0.73 -1.54 -45.84
N TRP A 488 -0.65 -0.35 -45.25
CA TRP A 488 0.64 0.25 -44.92
C TRP A 488 0.61 0.98 -43.59
N PHE A 489 1.75 0.92 -42.92
CA PHE A 489 2.02 1.60 -41.66
C PHE A 489 3.30 2.38 -41.78
N VAL A 490 3.33 3.58 -41.21
CA VAL A 490 4.48 4.45 -41.38
C VAL A 490 4.63 5.33 -40.14
N ARG A 491 5.83 5.36 -39.54
CA ARG A 491 6.19 6.14 -38.33
C ARG A 491 7.39 7.06 -38.57
N TRP A 492 7.28 8.28 -38.06
CA TRP A 492 8.20 9.39 -38.31
C TRP A 492 9.16 9.52 -37.12
N ALA A 493 10.38 9.97 -37.36
CA ALA A 493 11.42 10.06 -36.33
C ALA A 493 11.24 11.27 -35.38
N ASP A 494 10.55 12.32 -35.82
CA ASP A 494 10.45 13.60 -35.11
C ASP A 494 9.39 13.63 -33.99
N GLU A 495 8.70 12.52 -33.74
CA GLU A 495 7.61 12.35 -32.75
C GLU A 495 6.48 13.41 -32.79
N LYS A 496 6.41 14.25 -33.85
CA LYS A 496 5.35 15.26 -34.01
C LYS A 496 4.02 14.62 -34.35
N HIS A 497 2.91 15.15 -33.81
CA HIS A 497 1.57 14.59 -34.01
C HIS A 497 1.01 14.79 -35.44
N PRO A 498 0.44 13.74 -36.07
CA PRO A 498 0.50 12.34 -35.64
C PRO A 498 1.89 11.74 -35.92
N ALA A 499 2.42 11.00 -34.94
CA ALA A 499 3.74 10.39 -35.02
C ALA A 499 3.80 9.21 -36.01
N TRP A 500 2.63 8.67 -36.37
CA TRP A 500 2.47 7.59 -37.33
C TRP A 500 1.14 7.71 -38.10
N LYS A 501 1.05 7.02 -39.22
CA LYS A 501 -0.15 6.85 -40.05
C LYS A 501 -0.32 5.39 -40.44
N LEU A 502 -1.57 4.99 -40.64
CA LEU A 502 -1.98 3.64 -41.03
C LEU A 502 -3.10 3.75 -42.07
N SER A 503 -3.08 2.92 -43.10
CA SER A 503 -4.15 2.82 -44.10
C SER A 503 -4.37 1.37 -44.51
N ASN A 504 -5.60 1.05 -44.92
CA ASN A 504 -6.04 -0.26 -45.42
C ASN A 504 -5.68 -1.43 -44.49
N ALA A 505 -5.56 -1.18 -43.19
CA ALA A 505 -5.24 -2.20 -42.21
C ALA A 505 -6.41 -3.16 -41.99
N PRO A 506 -6.15 -4.46 -41.74
CA PRO A 506 -7.18 -5.38 -41.29
C PRO A 506 -7.89 -4.83 -40.04
N GLN A 507 -9.19 -5.09 -39.92
CA GLN A 507 -9.99 -4.61 -38.78
C GLN A 507 -9.39 -5.08 -37.44
N SER A 508 -8.88 -6.31 -37.40
CA SER A 508 -8.24 -6.90 -36.22
C SER A 508 -7.02 -6.11 -35.71
N LEU A 509 -6.20 -5.56 -36.60
CA LEU A 509 -5.09 -4.68 -36.24
C LEU A 509 -5.60 -3.33 -35.73
N SER A 510 -6.62 -2.78 -36.41
CA SER A 510 -7.22 -1.49 -36.04
C SER A 510 -7.82 -1.53 -34.64
N ASP A 511 -8.58 -2.58 -34.33
CA ASP A 511 -9.14 -2.84 -32.99
C ASP A 511 -8.03 -2.93 -31.94
N LYS A 512 -6.93 -3.63 -32.26
CA LYS A 512 -5.81 -3.78 -31.33
C LYS A 512 -5.08 -2.47 -31.08
N ILE A 513 -4.89 -1.65 -32.11
CA ILE A 513 -4.29 -0.32 -31.97
C ILE A 513 -5.18 0.58 -31.12
N GLN A 514 -6.49 0.54 -31.32
CA GLN A 514 -7.44 1.27 -30.49
C GLN A 514 -7.36 0.83 -29.02
N GLU A 515 -7.34 -0.48 -28.74
CA GLU A 515 -7.15 -1.01 -27.37
C GLU A 515 -5.86 -0.49 -26.73
N VAL A 516 -4.76 -0.46 -27.48
CA VAL A 516 -3.47 0.07 -26.99
C VAL A 516 -3.59 1.56 -26.67
N GLN A 517 -4.22 2.35 -27.54
CA GLN A 517 -4.39 3.79 -27.35
C GLN A 517 -5.32 4.12 -26.18
N GLU A 518 -6.42 3.39 -26.02
CA GLU A 518 -7.38 3.55 -24.90
C GLU A 518 -6.70 3.28 -23.54
N ARG A 519 -5.69 2.43 -23.51
CA ARG A 519 -4.87 2.17 -22.32
C ARG A 519 -3.74 3.19 -22.10
N GLY A 520 -3.62 4.19 -22.96
CA GLY A 520 -2.55 5.19 -22.93
C GLY A 520 -1.24 4.74 -23.57
N GLY A 521 -1.23 3.56 -24.19
CA GLY A 521 -0.04 3.00 -24.82
C GLY A 521 0.34 3.70 -26.13
N LYS A 522 1.59 3.50 -26.55
CA LYS A 522 2.18 4.06 -27.77
C LYS A 522 2.54 2.96 -28.76
N VAL A 523 1.96 3.05 -29.97
CA VAL A 523 2.34 2.20 -31.11
C VAL A 523 3.77 2.54 -31.54
N ARG A 524 4.63 1.52 -31.61
CA ARG A 524 6.05 1.66 -31.99
C ARG A 524 6.31 1.21 -33.42
N SER A 525 5.74 0.08 -33.82
CA SER A 525 5.82 -0.40 -35.20
C SER A 525 4.71 -1.40 -35.49
N VAL A 526 4.35 -1.52 -36.76
CA VAL A 526 3.50 -2.58 -37.29
C VAL A 526 4.26 -3.21 -38.45
N GLU A 527 4.62 -4.48 -38.31
CA GLU A 527 5.21 -5.27 -39.39
C GLU A 527 4.10 -6.07 -40.06
N PHE A 528 4.01 -5.97 -41.39
CA PHE A 528 3.04 -6.70 -42.19
C PHE A 528 3.71 -7.87 -42.93
N GLY A 529 3.02 -9.00 -42.94
CA GLY A 529 3.35 -10.15 -43.80
C GLY A 529 2.36 -10.28 -44.96
N ARG A 530 2.21 -11.51 -45.45
CA ARG A 530 1.16 -11.90 -46.41
C ARG A 530 -0.16 -12.20 -45.70
N TYR A 531 -1.34 -12.09 -46.32
CA TYR A 531 -2.61 -12.60 -45.78
C TYR A 531 -3.01 -12.05 -44.41
N GLU A 532 -3.33 -10.76 -44.33
CA GLU A 532 -3.69 -10.05 -43.09
C GLU A 532 -2.72 -10.24 -41.91
N ASN A 533 -1.52 -10.79 -42.14
CA ASN A 533 -0.57 -11.09 -41.07
C ASN A 533 0.07 -9.81 -40.59
N TRP A 534 0.04 -9.60 -39.28
CA TRP A 534 0.66 -8.44 -38.67
C TRP A 534 1.29 -8.76 -37.33
N VAL A 535 2.34 -7.99 -37.02
CA VAL A 535 2.99 -7.92 -35.71
C VAL A 535 2.98 -6.45 -35.26
N LEU A 536 2.26 -6.17 -34.18
CA LEU A 536 2.19 -4.86 -33.54
C LEU A 536 3.15 -4.82 -32.36
N ARG A 537 4.10 -3.89 -32.39
CA ARG A 537 4.96 -3.56 -31.24
C ARG A 537 4.46 -2.27 -30.59
N TYR A 538 4.28 -2.28 -29.28
CA TYR A 538 3.77 -1.14 -28.52
C TYR A 538 4.40 -1.04 -27.12
N SER A 539 4.29 0.11 -26.49
CA SER A 539 4.63 0.32 -25.07
C SER A 539 3.38 0.78 -24.32
N ASP A 540 3.24 0.40 -23.05
CA ASP A 540 2.18 0.93 -22.18
C ASP A 540 2.34 2.44 -21.90
#